data_AF-H1SB88-F1
#
_entry.id   AF-H1SB88-F1
#
_cell.length_a   1.000
_cell.length_b   1.000
_cell.length_c   1.000
_cell.angle_alpha   90.00
_cell.angle_beta   90.00
_cell.angle_gamma   90.00
#
_symmetry.space_group_name_H-M   'P 1'
#
loop_
_entity.id
_entity.type
_entity.pdbx_description
1 polymer ?
#
loop_
_entity_poly.entity_id
_entity_poly.type
_entity_poly.pdbx_seq_one_letter_code
_entity_poly.pdbx_strand_id
1 'polypeptide(L)'
;MAIDFQRVPPRATVPDLPRPSVAWWTFLFVAIVGGGAGLVLYLWPATKPTNTFWFWLCVIGYPVAAWAFLWSVTMASAYARRSDAMAVNRASDAEERDCHVHASKPLAILAHAWCFSADDAENGVDGVASGRVQVTARPSAAYPETDVIARWIAIPEKPFYPGNELSEHSRHRVVTDWLLDRLLRPVIASLASLPVQTRLRVRLVSASSVEADEISARLEAKILAHLPNLSVAATADMDHLSLFDVDAWADRMPANEVLVPRCTCTVLPRTAHRSPRTPWHGQCVGGEPAPRALVQFGNTPFPMKWSRS
;
A
#
# COMPACT_ATOMS: atom_id res chain seq x y z
N MET A 1 -5.08 -3.05 3.87
CA MET A 1 -4.55 -3.76 2.69
C MET A 1 -4.05 -2.78 1.61
N ALA A 2 -2.83 -2.96 1.06
CA ALA A 2 -2.53 -2.43 -0.28
C ALA A 2 -3.45 -3.16 -1.26
N ILE A 3 -4.57 -2.52 -1.60
CA ILE A 3 -5.56 -3.14 -2.48
C ILE A 3 -4.92 -3.33 -3.84
N ASP A 4 -4.84 -4.58 -4.24
CA ASP A 4 -4.33 -4.96 -5.54
C ASP A 4 -5.41 -4.71 -6.60
N PHE A 5 -5.43 -3.48 -7.11
CA PHE A 5 -6.29 -3.10 -8.22
C PHE A 5 -6.01 -3.91 -9.50
N GLN A 6 -4.92 -4.70 -9.57
CA GLN A 6 -4.68 -5.62 -10.68
C GLN A 6 -5.66 -6.81 -10.69
N ARG A 7 -6.36 -7.07 -9.58
CA ARG A 7 -7.42 -8.09 -9.53
C ARG A 7 -8.74 -7.62 -10.16
N VAL A 8 -8.94 -6.31 -10.33
CA VAL A 8 -10.13 -5.78 -11.00
C VAL A 8 -10.05 -6.17 -12.47
N PRO A 9 -11.06 -6.88 -13.03
CA PRO A 9 -11.05 -7.26 -14.42
C PRO A 9 -10.87 -6.03 -15.32
N PRO A 10 -10.05 -6.10 -16.38
CA PRO A 10 -9.88 -4.99 -17.28
C PRO A 10 -11.22 -4.68 -17.97
N ARG A 11 -11.58 -3.39 -18.05
CA ARG A 11 -12.79 -2.95 -18.73
C ARG A 11 -12.74 -3.38 -20.20
N ALA A 12 -13.81 -4.01 -20.66
CA ALA A 12 -14.01 -4.33 -22.06
C ALA A 12 -14.30 -3.05 -22.85
N THR A 13 -13.69 -2.92 -24.03
CA THR A 13 -14.05 -1.86 -24.96
C THR A 13 -15.47 -2.10 -25.45
N VAL A 14 -16.37 -1.17 -25.15
CA VAL A 14 -17.77 -1.26 -25.59
C VAL A 14 -17.79 -0.94 -27.09
N PRO A 15 -18.21 -1.86 -27.97
CA PRO A 15 -18.33 -1.56 -29.38
C PRO A 15 -19.31 -0.40 -29.59
N ASP A 16 -18.95 0.54 -30.46
CA ASP A 16 -19.88 1.57 -30.91
C ASP A 16 -21.13 0.91 -31.49
N LEU A 17 -22.28 1.60 -31.38
CA LEU A 17 -23.48 1.09 -32.03
C LEU A 17 -23.16 0.91 -33.51
N PRO A 18 -23.51 -0.25 -34.11
CA PRO A 18 -23.42 -0.39 -35.54
C PRO A 18 -24.22 0.76 -36.13
N ARG A 19 -23.57 1.58 -36.95
CA ARG A 19 -24.26 2.51 -37.83
C ARG A 19 -24.44 1.73 -39.13
N PRO A 20 -25.51 0.92 -39.28
CA PRO A 20 -25.72 0.20 -40.52
C PRO A 20 -25.76 1.23 -41.65
N SER A 21 -24.87 1.05 -42.62
CA SER A 21 -24.91 1.87 -43.84
C SER A 21 -26.28 1.65 -44.47
N VAL A 22 -27.11 2.69 -44.46
CA VAL A 22 -28.45 2.65 -45.02
C VAL A 22 -28.38 2.20 -46.48
N ALA A 23 -27.42 2.75 -47.25
CA ALA A 23 -27.20 2.39 -48.64
C ALA A 23 -26.91 0.89 -48.85
N TRP A 24 -26.03 0.30 -48.04
CA TRP A 24 -25.70 -1.12 -48.14
C TRP A 24 -26.92 -2.01 -47.87
N TRP A 25 -27.69 -1.68 -46.85
CA TRP A 25 -28.85 -2.48 -46.45
C TRP A 25 -30.05 -2.29 -47.36
N THR A 26 -30.23 -1.10 -47.94
CA THR A 26 -31.19 -0.88 -49.02
C THR A 26 -30.80 -1.68 -50.26
N PHE A 27 -29.51 -1.74 -50.62
CA PHE A 27 -29.04 -2.59 -51.71
C PHE A 27 -29.33 -4.07 -51.43
N LEU A 28 -29.01 -4.55 -50.23
CA LEU A 28 -29.28 -5.94 -49.83
C LEU A 28 -30.79 -6.25 -49.83
N PHE A 29 -31.63 -5.30 -49.43
CA PHE A 29 -33.09 -5.40 -49.52
C PHE A 29 -33.54 -5.60 -50.96
N VAL A 30 -33.10 -4.73 -51.88
CA VAL A 30 -33.45 -4.81 -53.30
C VAL A 30 -32.96 -6.13 -53.90
N ALA A 31 -31.75 -6.57 -53.55
CA ALA A 31 -31.20 -7.84 -54.03
C ALA A 31 -32.00 -9.06 -53.55
N ILE A 32 -32.37 -9.12 -52.26
CA ILE A 32 -33.13 -10.24 -51.69
C ILE A 32 -34.58 -10.24 -52.19
N VAL A 33 -35.26 -9.10 -52.15
CA VAL A 33 -36.66 -8.99 -52.58
C VAL A 33 -36.77 -9.14 -54.09
N GLY A 34 -35.93 -8.46 -54.86
CA GLY A 34 -35.91 -8.54 -56.32
C GLY A 34 -35.48 -9.92 -56.82
N GLY A 35 -34.42 -10.49 -56.25
CA GLY A 35 -33.96 -11.84 -56.57
C GLY A 35 -34.98 -12.91 -56.19
N GLY A 36 -35.58 -12.80 -55.00
CA GLY A 36 -36.64 -13.70 -54.53
C GLY A 36 -37.88 -13.64 -55.41
N ALA A 37 -38.35 -12.44 -55.76
CA ALA A 37 -39.47 -12.26 -56.67
C ALA A 37 -39.18 -12.82 -58.06
N GLY A 38 -37.99 -12.53 -58.62
CA GLY A 38 -37.55 -13.06 -59.92
C GLY A 38 -37.48 -14.59 -59.95
N LEU A 39 -36.98 -15.20 -58.87
CA LEU A 39 -36.92 -16.65 -58.73
C LEU A 39 -38.32 -17.27 -58.67
N VAL A 40 -39.23 -16.67 -57.88
CA VAL A 40 -40.64 -17.14 -57.81
C VAL A 40 -41.32 -17.04 -59.18
N LEU A 41 -41.11 -15.93 -59.91
CA LEU A 41 -41.65 -15.76 -61.26
C LEU A 41 -41.10 -16.80 -62.24
N TYR A 42 -39.80 -17.08 -62.17
CA TYR A 42 -39.13 -18.06 -63.03
C TYR A 42 -39.59 -19.49 -62.77
N LEU A 43 -39.78 -19.86 -61.50
CA LEU A 43 -40.24 -21.19 -61.09
C LEU A 43 -41.77 -21.34 -61.07
N TRP A 44 -42.53 -20.28 -61.34
CA TRP A 44 -43.99 -20.35 -61.23
C TRP A 44 -44.57 -21.25 -62.33
N PRO A 45 -45.36 -22.28 -61.98
CA PRO A 45 -45.95 -23.16 -62.98
C PRO A 45 -46.95 -22.40 -63.84
N ALA A 46 -46.79 -22.50 -65.17
CA ALA A 46 -47.66 -21.84 -66.16
C ALA A 46 -49.14 -22.20 -66.02
N THR A 47 -49.45 -23.32 -65.36
CA THR A 47 -50.82 -23.82 -65.15
C THR A 47 -51.54 -23.17 -63.95
N LYS A 48 -50.86 -22.36 -63.11
CA LYS A 48 -51.49 -21.75 -61.92
C LYS A 48 -51.75 -20.25 -62.09
N PRO A 49 -52.92 -19.74 -61.68
CA PRO A 49 -53.26 -18.32 -61.80
C PRO A 49 -52.42 -17.42 -60.87
N THR A 50 -51.88 -16.34 -61.44
CA THR A 50 -51.09 -15.31 -60.74
C THR A 50 -51.92 -14.38 -59.85
N ASN A 51 -53.24 -14.32 -60.04
CA ASN A 51 -54.14 -13.48 -59.21
C ASN A 51 -54.52 -14.13 -57.86
N THR A 52 -53.78 -15.13 -57.41
CA THR A 52 -54.07 -15.80 -56.13
C THR A 52 -53.33 -15.07 -55.01
N PHE A 53 -53.94 -14.86 -53.85
CA PHE A 53 -53.24 -14.35 -52.65
C PHE A 53 -51.94 -15.10 -52.36
N TRP A 54 -51.94 -16.42 -52.60
CA TRP A 54 -50.78 -17.30 -52.47
C TRP A 54 -49.59 -16.90 -53.36
N PHE A 55 -49.86 -16.44 -54.58
CA PHE A 55 -48.81 -15.95 -55.48
C PHE A 55 -48.12 -14.72 -54.88
N TRP A 56 -48.88 -13.74 -54.40
CA TRP A 56 -48.35 -12.52 -53.80
C TRP A 56 -47.62 -12.76 -52.48
N LEU A 57 -48.11 -13.69 -51.66
CA LEU A 57 -47.41 -14.12 -50.46
C LEU A 57 -46.05 -14.74 -50.80
N CYS A 58 -45.97 -15.52 -51.89
CA CYS A 58 -44.70 -16.07 -52.36
C CYS A 58 -43.76 -15.02 -52.94
N VAL A 59 -44.27 -14.13 -53.78
CA VAL A 59 -43.46 -13.11 -54.49
C VAL A 59 -42.95 -12.01 -53.56
N ILE A 60 -43.77 -11.57 -52.60
CA ILE A 60 -43.46 -10.41 -51.73
C ILE A 60 -43.29 -10.85 -50.28
N GLY A 61 -44.22 -11.64 -49.76
CA GLY A 61 -44.28 -12.01 -48.35
C GLY A 61 -43.02 -12.73 -47.88
N TYR A 62 -42.66 -13.85 -48.52
CA TYR A 62 -41.47 -14.62 -48.11
C TYR A 62 -40.16 -13.84 -48.26
N PRO A 63 -39.87 -13.13 -49.37
CA PRO A 63 -38.62 -12.36 -49.48
C PRO A 63 -38.53 -11.22 -48.46
N VAL A 64 -39.64 -10.51 -48.19
CA VAL A 64 -39.65 -9.44 -47.18
C VAL A 64 -39.47 -10.01 -45.77
N ALA A 65 -40.13 -11.13 -45.45
CA ALA A 65 -39.95 -11.81 -44.17
C ALA A 65 -38.50 -12.31 -43.99
N ALA A 66 -37.89 -12.88 -45.03
CA ALA A 66 -36.50 -13.32 -45.02
C ALA A 66 -35.53 -12.16 -44.78
N TRP A 67 -35.74 -11.02 -45.46
CA TRP A 67 -34.95 -9.82 -45.24
C TRP A 67 -35.11 -9.27 -43.82
N ALA A 68 -36.34 -9.16 -43.32
CA ALA A 68 -36.62 -8.67 -41.97
C ALA A 68 -36.02 -9.57 -40.90
N PHE A 69 -36.06 -10.89 -41.10
CA PHE A 69 -35.40 -11.86 -40.23
C PHE A 69 -33.88 -11.68 -40.22
N LEU A 70 -33.25 -11.56 -41.39
CA LEU A 70 -31.82 -11.33 -41.51
C LEU A 70 -31.40 -10.02 -40.82
N TRP A 71 -32.14 -8.93 -41.06
CA TRP A 71 -31.92 -7.66 -40.39
C TRP A 71 -32.04 -7.81 -38.87
N SER A 72 -33.09 -8.46 -38.39
CA SER A 72 -33.33 -8.66 -36.95
C SER A 72 -32.22 -9.46 -36.29
N VAL A 73 -31.76 -10.56 -36.90
CA VAL A 73 -30.66 -11.38 -36.38
C VAL A 73 -29.36 -10.60 -36.32
N THR A 74 -29.04 -9.83 -37.37
CA THR A 74 -27.80 -9.03 -37.38
C THR A 74 -27.82 -7.96 -36.29
N MET A 75 -28.92 -7.23 -36.13
CA MET A 75 -29.08 -6.25 -35.05
C MET A 75 -29.01 -6.91 -33.67
N ALA A 76 -29.74 -8.02 -33.46
CA ALA A 76 -29.71 -8.77 -32.21
C ALA A 76 -28.28 -9.21 -31.83
N SER A 77 -27.51 -9.72 -32.80
CA SER A 77 -26.11 -10.12 -32.56
C SER A 77 -25.20 -8.96 -32.17
N ALA A 78 -25.46 -7.76 -32.72
CA ALA A 78 -24.70 -6.57 -32.38
C ALA A 78 -25.07 -6.04 -30.98
N TYR A 79 -26.36 -6.04 -30.65
CA TYR A 79 -26.83 -5.66 -29.31
C TYR A 79 -26.37 -6.63 -28.24
N ALA A 80 -26.36 -7.93 -28.52
CA ALA A 80 -25.85 -8.96 -27.60
C ALA A 80 -24.38 -8.68 -27.25
N ARG A 81 -23.50 -8.52 -28.24
CA ARG A 81 -22.07 -8.21 -28.01
C ARG A 81 -21.86 -6.94 -27.19
N ARG A 82 -22.65 -5.90 -27.44
CA ARG A 82 -22.58 -4.65 -26.68
C ARG A 82 -23.06 -4.85 -25.24
N SER A 83 -24.16 -5.58 -25.05
CA SER A 83 -24.70 -5.91 -23.73
C SER A 83 -23.71 -6.72 -22.90
N ASP A 84 -23.03 -7.68 -23.52
CA ASP A 84 -21.99 -8.49 -22.85
C ASP A 84 -20.84 -7.61 -22.36
N ALA A 85 -20.31 -6.73 -23.22
CA ALA A 85 -19.25 -5.79 -22.83
C ALA A 85 -19.70 -4.85 -21.69
N MET A 86 -20.94 -4.35 -21.73
CA MET A 86 -21.50 -3.54 -20.66
C MET A 86 -21.68 -4.33 -19.35
N ALA A 87 -22.08 -5.60 -19.41
CA ALA A 87 -22.22 -6.45 -18.24
C ALA A 87 -20.87 -6.68 -17.55
N VAL A 88 -19.81 -6.97 -18.32
CA VAL A 88 -18.45 -7.09 -17.81
C VAL A 88 -17.97 -5.78 -17.14
N ASN A 89 -18.23 -4.64 -17.78
CA ASN A 89 -17.85 -3.34 -17.22
C ASN A 89 -18.61 -3.04 -15.92
N ARG A 90 -19.91 -3.35 -15.84
CA ARG A 90 -20.68 -3.19 -14.59
C ARG A 90 -20.14 -4.06 -13.46
N ALA A 91 -19.75 -5.30 -13.75
CA ALA A 91 -19.13 -6.18 -12.76
C ALA A 91 -17.77 -5.61 -12.29
N SER A 92 -16.96 -5.14 -13.24
CA SER A 92 -15.66 -4.51 -12.93
C SER A 92 -15.82 -3.25 -12.08
N ASP A 93 -16.81 -2.40 -12.39
CA ASP A 93 -17.11 -1.20 -11.61
C ASP A 93 -17.64 -1.52 -10.21
N ALA A 94 -18.37 -2.62 -10.04
CA ALA A 94 -18.84 -3.07 -8.73
C ALA A 94 -17.66 -3.52 -7.86
N GLU A 95 -16.77 -4.34 -8.40
CA GLU A 95 -15.55 -4.78 -7.71
C GLU A 95 -14.62 -3.59 -7.38
N GLU A 96 -14.45 -2.65 -8.31
CA GLU A 96 -13.67 -1.42 -8.08
C GLU A 96 -14.27 -0.59 -6.94
N ARG A 97 -15.59 -0.43 -6.89
CA ARG A 97 -16.27 0.29 -5.79
C ARG A 97 -16.10 -0.43 -4.46
N ASP A 98 -16.27 -1.75 -4.43
CA ASP A 98 -16.11 -2.54 -3.21
C ASP A 98 -14.68 -2.45 -2.68
N CYS A 99 -13.69 -2.51 -3.59
CA CYS A 99 -12.29 -2.20 -3.30
C CYS A 99 -12.14 -0.80 -2.69
N HIS A 100 -12.70 0.25 -3.31
CA HIS A 100 -12.63 1.60 -2.76
C HIS A 100 -13.28 1.74 -1.38
N VAL A 101 -14.44 1.12 -1.16
CA VAL A 101 -15.10 1.12 0.17
C VAL A 101 -14.21 0.46 1.22
N HIS A 102 -13.53 -0.63 0.86
CA HIS A 102 -12.59 -1.29 1.77
C HIS A 102 -11.33 -0.46 2.01
N ALA A 103 -10.76 0.17 0.97
CA ALA A 103 -9.57 1.03 1.10
C ALA A 103 -9.86 2.35 1.84
N SER A 104 -11.10 2.84 1.78
CA SER A 104 -11.48 4.12 2.38
C SER A 104 -11.91 4.00 3.84
N LYS A 105 -11.75 2.85 4.49
CA LYS A 105 -11.96 2.72 5.94
C LYS A 105 -11.03 3.70 6.65
N PRO A 106 -11.56 4.75 7.32
CA PRO A 106 -10.73 5.82 7.84
C PRO A 106 -9.91 5.31 9.03
N LEU A 107 -8.59 5.25 8.85
CA LEU A 107 -7.65 5.04 9.93
C LEU A 107 -7.46 6.39 10.65
N ALA A 108 -7.96 6.48 11.88
CA ALA A 108 -7.73 7.65 12.72
C ALA A 108 -6.38 7.51 13.44
N ILE A 109 -5.46 8.43 13.17
CA ILE A 109 -4.21 8.55 13.94
C ILE A 109 -4.50 9.40 15.17
N LEU A 110 -4.55 8.77 16.34
CA LEU A 110 -4.88 9.45 17.60
C LEU A 110 -3.73 10.34 18.11
N ALA A 111 -2.50 9.85 17.95
CA ALA A 111 -1.28 10.54 18.32
C ALA A 111 -0.09 9.98 17.57
N HIS A 112 0.97 10.77 17.52
CA HIS A 112 2.29 10.35 17.06
C HIS A 112 3.35 11.01 17.94
N ALA A 113 4.48 10.33 18.08
CA ALA A 113 5.64 10.84 18.79
C ALA A 113 6.91 10.32 18.13
N TRP A 114 7.94 11.14 18.12
CA TRP A 114 9.30 10.74 17.73
C TRP A 114 10.29 11.42 18.67
N CYS A 115 11.40 10.74 18.94
CA CYS A 115 12.47 11.27 19.78
C CYS A 115 13.79 10.82 19.17
N PHE A 116 14.61 11.78 18.78
CA PHE A 116 15.90 11.54 18.15
C PHE A 116 17.04 12.35 18.80
N SER A 117 16.69 13.26 19.71
CA SER A 117 17.60 14.03 20.56
C SER A 117 17.04 14.15 21.97
N ALA A 118 17.93 14.42 22.93
CA ALA A 118 17.52 14.81 24.27
C ALA A 118 17.07 16.28 24.37
N ASP A 119 17.36 17.08 23.34
CA ASP A 119 16.80 18.42 23.19
C ASP A 119 15.45 18.35 22.48
N ASP A 120 14.40 18.89 23.10
CA ASP A 120 13.05 18.95 22.52
C ASP A 120 12.99 19.88 21.32
N ALA A 121 13.83 20.93 21.27
CA ALA A 121 13.87 21.85 20.15
C ALA A 121 14.42 21.17 18.88
N GLU A 122 15.30 20.18 19.04
CA GLU A 122 15.77 19.39 17.90
C GLU A 122 14.71 18.43 17.41
N ASN A 123 13.88 17.88 18.30
CA ASN A 123 12.85 16.86 18.01
C ASN A 123 11.69 17.36 17.13
N GLY A 124 11.75 18.52 16.48
CA GLY A 124 10.73 18.97 15.54
C GLY A 124 10.86 18.34 14.15
N VAL A 125 9.75 18.23 13.41
CA VAL A 125 9.77 17.83 11.99
C VAL A 125 10.69 18.76 11.19
N ASP A 126 10.68 20.04 11.52
CA ASP A 126 11.52 21.06 10.87
C ASP A 126 13.02 20.73 11.01
N GLY A 127 13.44 20.14 12.13
CA GLY A 127 14.82 19.72 12.34
C GLY A 127 15.26 18.62 11.36
N VAL A 128 14.35 17.70 11.05
CA VAL A 128 14.56 16.64 10.06
C VAL A 128 14.51 17.21 8.64
N ALA A 129 13.47 17.99 8.33
CA ALA A 129 13.26 18.57 6.99
C ALA A 129 14.38 19.55 6.60
N SER A 130 14.89 20.34 7.55
CA SER A 130 16.01 21.26 7.33
C SER A 130 17.38 20.59 7.31
N GLY A 131 17.45 19.28 7.61
CA GLY A 131 18.72 18.57 7.71
C GLY A 131 19.58 19.00 8.90
N ARG A 132 19.04 19.73 9.89
CA ARG A 132 19.76 19.98 11.16
C ARG A 132 20.03 18.68 11.92
N VAL A 133 19.19 17.69 11.70
CA VAL A 133 19.37 16.31 12.13
C VAL A 133 20.34 15.59 11.17
N GLN A 134 21.59 16.03 11.12
CA GLN A 134 22.65 15.37 10.35
C GLN A 134 23.55 14.53 11.26
N VAL A 135 24.04 13.41 10.73
CA VAL A 135 25.09 12.61 11.37
C VAL A 135 26.41 13.35 11.20
N THR A 136 26.84 14.08 12.22
CA THR A 136 28.11 14.80 12.22
C THR A 136 29.21 13.96 12.85
N ALA A 137 30.47 14.19 12.45
CA ALA A 137 31.62 13.67 13.19
C ALA A 137 31.60 14.20 14.63
N ARG A 138 31.82 13.30 15.60
CA ARG A 138 31.90 13.63 17.03
C ARG A 138 33.04 12.87 17.68
N PRO A 139 33.73 13.47 18.67
CA PRO A 139 34.80 12.79 19.38
C PRO A 139 34.24 11.57 20.12
N SER A 140 34.87 10.42 19.91
CA SER A 140 34.51 9.17 20.56
C SER A 140 34.83 9.24 22.05
N ALA A 141 33.80 9.07 22.89
CA ALA A 141 33.97 8.99 24.34
C ALA A 141 34.77 7.75 24.79
N ALA A 142 34.95 6.78 23.90
CA ALA A 142 35.53 5.49 24.23
C ALA A 142 36.91 5.24 23.61
N TYR A 143 37.26 6.01 22.59
CA TYR A 143 38.57 6.00 21.97
C TYR A 143 38.99 7.47 21.82
N PRO A 144 39.77 7.99 22.79
CA PRO A 144 40.29 9.35 22.70
C PRO A 144 40.94 9.59 21.34
N GLU A 145 40.85 10.82 20.83
CA GLU A 145 41.46 11.23 19.55
C GLU A 145 40.88 10.57 18.29
N THR A 146 39.78 9.83 18.41
CA THR A 146 39.04 9.31 17.23
C THR A 146 37.71 10.02 17.09
N ASP A 147 37.41 10.46 15.88
CA ASP A 147 36.07 10.94 15.52
C ASP A 147 35.24 9.80 14.97
N VAL A 148 33.99 9.72 15.42
CA VAL A 148 33.00 8.77 14.92
C VAL A 148 31.88 9.56 14.27
N ILE A 149 31.53 9.19 13.05
CA ILE A 149 30.36 9.71 12.34
C ILE A 149 29.15 8.93 12.86
N ALA A 150 28.62 9.36 14.01
CA ALA A 150 27.46 8.76 14.64
C ALA A 150 26.63 9.80 15.39
N ARG A 151 25.34 9.51 15.52
CA ARG A 151 24.45 10.24 16.42
C ARG A 151 24.17 9.37 17.63
N TRP A 152 24.29 9.94 18.82
CA TRP A 152 23.86 9.33 20.06
C TRP A 152 23.03 10.30 20.88
N ILE A 153 22.16 9.76 21.72
CA ILE A 153 21.33 10.52 22.65
C ILE A 153 22.14 10.70 23.94
N ALA A 154 22.47 11.95 24.26
CA ALA A 154 23.06 12.31 25.54
C ALA A 154 21.94 12.65 26.52
N ILE A 155 21.66 11.76 27.47
CA ILE A 155 20.61 11.99 28.46
C ILE A 155 21.15 12.95 29.53
N PRO A 156 20.47 14.09 29.81
CA PRO A 156 20.89 15.00 30.86
C PRO A 156 21.08 14.28 32.19
N GLU A 157 22.13 14.62 32.92
CA GLU A 157 22.45 14.10 34.26
C GLU A 157 22.76 12.58 34.32
N LYS A 158 22.79 11.89 33.18
CA LYS A 158 23.12 10.46 33.10
C LYS A 158 24.35 10.26 32.21
N PRO A 159 25.58 10.52 32.71
CA PRO A 159 26.78 10.28 31.94
C PRO A 159 26.97 8.80 31.66
N PHE A 160 27.26 8.45 30.41
CA PHE A 160 27.57 7.09 30.00
C PHE A 160 29.07 7.00 29.73
N TYR A 161 29.72 6.08 30.42
CA TYR A 161 31.15 5.81 30.26
C TYR A 161 31.36 4.58 29.38
N PRO A 162 32.49 4.49 28.67
CA PRO A 162 32.86 3.25 28.00
C PRO A 162 32.95 2.10 29.00
N GLY A 163 32.41 0.94 28.64
CA GLY A 163 32.49 -0.23 29.49
C GLY A 163 32.21 -1.55 28.76
N ASN A 164 32.10 -2.63 29.54
CA ASN A 164 31.85 -3.98 29.08
C ASN A 164 30.36 -4.23 28.75
N GLU A 165 30.01 -5.45 28.32
CA GLU A 165 28.65 -5.84 27.96
C GLU A 165 27.61 -5.57 29.06
N LEU A 166 27.95 -5.77 30.33
CA LEU A 166 27.04 -5.50 31.46
C LEU A 166 26.74 -4.01 31.63
N SER A 167 27.76 -3.16 31.47
CA SER A 167 27.58 -1.70 31.50
C SER A 167 26.79 -1.21 30.29
N GLU A 168 26.94 -1.84 29.13
CA GLU A 168 26.19 -1.53 27.92
C GLU A 168 24.72 -1.93 28.05
N HIS A 169 24.44 -3.10 28.61
CA HIS A 169 23.09 -3.53 28.94
C HIS A 169 22.41 -2.56 29.94
N SER A 170 23.14 -2.15 30.98
CA SER A 170 22.65 -1.16 31.95
C SER A 170 22.37 0.20 31.29
N ARG A 171 23.27 0.65 30.40
CA ARG A 171 23.07 1.86 29.60
C ARG A 171 21.82 1.75 28.74
N HIS A 172 21.65 0.66 28.00
CA HIS A 172 20.48 0.44 27.16
C HIS A 172 19.19 0.43 27.98
N ARG A 173 19.19 -0.16 29.18
CA ARG A 173 18.04 -0.11 30.08
C ARG A 173 17.65 1.32 30.46
N VAL A 174 18.63 2.14 30.85
CA VAL A 174 18.42 3.56 31.20
C VAL A 174 17.93 4.38 30.01
N VAL A 175 18.54 4.16 28.83
CA VAL A 175 18.18 4.87 27.60
C VAL A 175 16.78 4.51 27.14
N THR A 176 16.45 3.22 27.13
CA THR A 176 15.12 2.73 26.78
C THR A 176 14.07 3.28 27.73
N ASP A 177 14.30 3.25 29.05
CA ASP A 177 13.33 3.78 30.02
C ASP A 177 13.04 5.27 29.80
N TRP A 178 14.09 6.07 29.60
CA TRP A 178 13.98 7.49 29.29
C TRP A 178 13.25 7.75 27.96
N LEU A 179 13.54 6.95 26.92
CA LEU A 179 12.87 7.04 25.63
C LEU A 179 11.38 6.72 25.73
N LEU A 180 11.02 5.68 26.48
CA LEU A 180 9.62 5.31 26.71
C LEU A 180 8.85 6.46 27.38
N ASP A 181 9.41 7.06 28.44
CA ASP A 181 8.76 8.20 29.12
C ASP A 181 8.56 9.38 28.17
N ARG A 182 9.54 9.65 27.32
CA ARG A 182 9.51 10.80 26.40
C ARG A 182 8.54 10.58 25.25
N LEU A 183 8.50 9.37 24.67
CA LEU A 183 7.57 9.02 23.60
C LEU A 183 6.13 8.90 24.09
N LEU A 184 5.92 8.41 25.32
CA LEU A 184 4.57 8.28 25.88
C LEU A 184 3.95 9.62 26.24
N ARG A 185 4.74 10.60 26.71
CA ARG A 185 4.23 11.91 27.17
C ARG A 185 3.23 12.58 26.20
N PRO A 186 3.53 12.78 24.90
CA PRO A 186 2.56 13.37 23.96
C PRO A 186 1.41 12.41 23.59
N VAL A 187 1.61 11.10 23.73
CA VAL A 187 0.63 10.08 23.33
C VAL A 187 -0.42 9.84 24.42
N ILE A 188 -0.04 9.96 25.71
CA ILE A 188 -0.91 9.68 26.85
C ILE A 188 -2.18 10.54 26.82
N ALA A 189 -2.09 11.82 26.45
CA ALA A 189 -3.26 12.70 26.41
C ALA A 189 -4.32 12.21 25.40
N SER A 190 -3.87 11.76 24.22
CA SER A 190 -4.77 11.17 23.22
C SER A 190 -5.29 9.80 23.65
N LEU A 191 -4.46 8.97 24.30
CA LEU A 191 -4.92 7.68 24.84
C LEU A 191 -5.94 7.83 25.97
N ALA A 192 -5.85 8.90 26.76
CA ALA A 192 -6.83 9.23 27.79
C ALA A 192 -8.22 9.57 27.23
N SER A 193 -8.31 9.94 25.95
CA SER A 193 -9.59 10.19 25.27
C SER A 193 -10.33 8.91 24.88
N LEU A 194 -9.69 7.74 25.01
CA LEU A 194 -10.29 6.46 24.66
C LEU A 194 -11.36 6.02 25.68
N PRO A 195 -12.43 5.35 25.24
CA PRO A 195 -13.41 4.74 26.14
C PRO A 195 -12.77 3.76 27.13
N VAL A 196 -13.33 3.68 28.35
CA VAL A 196 -12.82 2.85 29.46
C VAL A 196 -12.78 1.34 29.14
N GLN A 197 -13.53 0.88 28.14
CA GLN A 197 -13.56 -0.52 27.73
C GLN A 197 -12.68 -0.83 26.53
N THR A 198 -11.90 0.14 26.05
CA THR A 198 -11.01 -0.06 24.92
C THR A 198 -9.82 -0.92 25.33
N ARG A 199 -9.58 -1.99 24.56
CA ARG A 199 -8.37 -2.79 24.67
C ARG A 199 -7.28 -2.18 23.78
N LEU A 200 -6.19 -1.76 24.40
CA LEU A 200 -5.02 -1.19 23.76
C LEU A 200 -4.03 -2.30 23.44
N ARG A 201 -3.77 -2.55 22.16
CA ARG A 201 -2.68 -3.44 21.73
C ARG A 201 -1.50 -2.63 21.25
N VAL A 202 -0.32 -2.93 21.78
CA VAL A 202 0.92 -2.23 21.47
C VAL A 202 1.90 -3.22 20.87
N ARG A 203 2.36 -2.96 19.65
CA ARG A 203 3.45 -3.75 19.02
C ARG A 203 4.73 -2.95 19.16
N LEU A 204 5.70 -3.51 19.86
CA LEU A 204 6.99 -2.88 20.11
C LEU A 204 8.05 -3.52 19.23
N VAL A 205 8.78 -2.68 18.49
CA VAL A 205 9.98 -3.09 17.75
C VAL A 205 11.17 -2.34 18.32
N SER A 206 12.09 -3.08 18.91
CA SER A 206 13.29 -2.53 19.54
C SER A 206 14.54 -3.19 19.01
N ALA A 207 15.52 -2.37 18.61
CA ALA A 207 16.89 -2.83 18.43
C ALA A 207 17.67 -2.37 19.67
N SER A 208 17.77 -3.23 20.67
CA SER A 208 18.45 -2.98 21.94
C SER A 208 19.13 -4.27 22.43
N SER A 209 20.07 -4.14 23.36
CA SER A 209 20.65 -5.31 24.06
C SER A 209 19.85 -5.72 25.30
N VAL A 210 18.75 -5.03 25.58
CA VAL A 210 17.77 -5.42 26.59
C VAL A 210 16.77 -6.36 25.93
N GLU A 211 16.36 -7.41 26.65
CA GLU A 211 15.39 -8.38 26.14
C GLU A 211 14.07 -7.68 25.79
N ALA A 212 13.51 -8.02 24.62
CA ALA A 212 12.34 -7.32 24.09
C ALA A 212 11.12 -7.47 25.01
N ASP A 213 10.99 -8.62 25.68
CA ASP A 213 9.95 -8.88 26.68
C ASP A 213 10.10 -7.99 27.93
N GLU A 214 11.33 -7.66 28.35
CA GLU A 214 11.52 -6.70 29.44
C GLU A 214 11.04 -5.31 29.02
N ILE A 215 11.35 -4.89 27.79
CA ILE A 215 10.96 -3.57 27.29
C ILE A 215 9.43 -3.48 27.13
N SER A 216 8.79 -4.54 26.61
CA SER A 216 7.33 -4.58 26.44
C SER A 216 6.62 -4.53 27.80
N ALA A 217 7.09 -5.28 28.80
CA ALA A 217 6.55 -5.25 30.16
C ALA A 217 6.72 -3.86 30.82
N ARG A 218 7.88 -3.20 30.61
CA ARG A 218 8.12 -1.83 31.09
C ARG A 218 7.20 -0.81 30.43
N LEU A 219 6.99 -0.93 29.12
CA LEU A 219 6.08 -0.07 28.36
C LEU A 219 4.64 -0.23 28.88
N GLU A 220 4.19 -1.47 29.06
CA GLU A 220 2.86 -1.77 29.61
C GLU A 220 2.69 -1.16 31.01
N ALA A 221 3.66 -1.37 31.91
CA ALA A 221 3.64 -0.81 33.25
C ALA A 221 3.56 0.73 33.26
N LYS A 222 4.33 1.40 32.38
CA LYS A 222 4.29 2.87 32.25
C LYS A 222 2.94 3.36 31.71
N ILE A 223 2.36 2.68 30.72
CA ILE A 223 1.02 3.04 30.21
C ILE A 223 -0.03 2.88 31.30
N LEU A 224 -0.04 1.74 32.01
CA LEU A 224 -1.00 1.47 33.08
C LEU A 224 -0.84 2.42 34.27
N ALA A 225 0.37 2.88 34.57
CA ALA A 225 0.61 3.89 35.60
C ALA A 225 -0.08 5.23 35.28
N HIS A 226 -0.17 5.60 34.00
CA HIS A 226 -0.86 6.81 33.55
C HIS A 226 -2.35 6.58 33.28
N LEU A 227 -2.73 5.38 32.84
CA LEU A 227 -4.07 5.04 32.35
C LEU A 227 -4.52 3.69 32.95
N PRO A 228 -4.80 3.61 34.27
CA PRO A 228 -5.09 2.36 34.96
C PRO A 228 -6.40 1.69 34.51
N ASN A 229 -7.26 2.44 33.82
CA ASN A 229 -8.56 1.96 33.36
C ASN A 229 -8.50 1.27 31.99
N LEU A 230 -7.37 1.32 31.28
CA LEU A 230 -7.23 0.67 29.97
C LEU A 230 -6.71 -0.76 30.13
N SER A 231 -7.25 -1.69 29.32
CA SER A 231 -6.66 -3.01 29.16
C SER A 231 -5.54 -2.92 28.15
N VAL A 232 -4.29 -3.03 28.59
CA VAL A 232 -3.10 -2.93 27.73
C VAL A 232 -2.53 -4.33 27.50
N ALA A 233 -2.12 -4.62 26.27
CA ALA A 233 -1.32 -5.80 25.94
C ALA A 233 -0.18 -5.37 25.00
N ALA A 234 1.05 -5.43 25.51
CA ALA A 234 2.24 -5.16 24.70
C ALA A 234 2.82 -6.48 24.15
N THR A 235 3.13 -6.51 22.86
CA THR A 235 3.81 -7.64 22.21
C THR A 235 5.13 -7.16 21.65
N ALA A 236 6.20 -7.82 22.09
CA ALA A 236 7.53 -7.61 21.55
C ALA A 236 7.65 -8.28 20.18
N ASP A 237 8.30 -7.60 19.26
CA ASP A 237 8.62 -8.12 17.94
C ASP A 237 10.06 -7.77 17.57
N MET A 238 10.73 -8.73 16.97
CA MET A 238 12.15 -8.67 16.62
C MET A 238 12.36 -8.26 15.16
N ASP A 239 11.32 -8.37 14.33
CA ASP A 239 11.42 -8.06 12.92
C ASP A 239 11.21 -6.57 12.62
N HIS A 240 11.74 -6.16 11.47
CA HIS A 240 11.55 -4.83 10.93
C HIS A 240 10.05 -4.59 10.69
N LEU A 241 9.52 -3.48 11.24
CA LEU A 241 8.13 -3.12 11.01
C LEU A 241 7.98 -2.50 9.62
N SER A 242 7.47 -3.27 8.65
CA SER A 242 7.09 -2.70 7.36
C SER A 242 5.72 -2.02 7.46
N LEU A 243 5.45 -1.07 6.55
CA LEU A 243 4.12 -0.47 6.46
C LEU A 243 3.04 -1.53 6.15
N PHE A 244 3.40 -2.57 5.41
CA PHE A 244 2.52 -3.70 5.09
C PHE A 244 2.18 -4.53 6.34
N ASP A 245 3.10 -4.66 7.30
CA ASP A 245 2.83 -5.38 8.56
C ASP A 245 1.87 -4.61 9.46
N VAL A 246 1.99 -3.27 9.49
CA VAL A 246 1.06 -2.41 10.23
C VAL A 246 -0.34 -2.52 9.64
N ASP A 247 -0.42 -2.51 8.32
CA ASP A 247 -1.67 -2.62 7.57
C ASP A 247 -2.32 -4.00 7.73
N ALA A 248 -1.55 -5.08 7.56
CA ALA A 248 -2.01 -6.45 7.80
C ALA A 248 -2.42 -6.69 9.26
N TRP A 249 -1.78 -5.99 10.20
CA TRP A 249 -2.16 -6.03 11.60
C TRP A 249 -3.45 -5.25 11.88
N ALA A 250 -3.63 -4.10 11.22
CA ALA A 250 -4.88 -3.33 11.26
C ALA A 250 -6.07 -4.15 10.77
N ASP A 251 -5.88 -4.89 9.67
CA ASP A 251 -6.92 -5.73 9.06
C ASP A 251 -7.34 -6.93 9.94
N ARG A 252 -6.49 -7.38 10.87
CA ARG A 252 -6.78 -8.51 11.79
C ARG A 252 -7.45 -8.08 13.09
N MET A 253 -7.61 -6.79 13.35
CA MET A 253 -8.19 -6.32 14.60
C MET A 253 -9.72 -6.39 14.60
N PRO A 254 -10.33 -6.85 15.70
CA PRO A 254 -11.77 -6.72 15.90
C PRO A 254 -12.15 -5.24 16.05
N ALA A 255 -13.42 -4.92 15.76
CA ALA A 255 -13.94 -3.55 15.68
C ALA A 255 -13.86 -2.73 16.99
N ASN A 256 -13.55 -3.36 18.13
CA ASN A 256 -13.46 -2.72 19.44
C ASN A 256 -12.02 -2.51 19.93
N GLU A 257 -11.02 -2.71 19.07
CA GLU A 257 -9.60 -2.54 19.41
C GLU A 257 -9.01 -1.28 18.76
N VAL A 258 -8.10 -0.64 19.48
CA VAL A 258 -7.42 0.59 19.04
C VAL A 258 -5.93 0.32 18.90
N LEU A 259 -5.36 0.90 17.83
CA LEU A 259 -3.98 0.71 17.43
C LEU A 259 -3.04 1.81 17.91
N VAL A 260 -1.89 1.40 18.46
CA VAL A 260 -0.71 2.27 18.57
C VAL A 260 0.43 1.60 17.82
N PRO A 261 0.63 1.92 16.54
CA PRO A 261 1.44 1.10 15.65
C PRO A 261 2.95 1.28 15.79
N ARG A 262 3.47 2.25 16.54
CA ARG A 262 4.91 2.53 16.45
C ARG A 262 5.52 3.23 17.67
N CYS A 263 6.36 2.49 18.39
CA CYS A 263 7.52 3.04 19.10
C CYS A 263 8.74 2.28 18.58
N THR A 264 9.45 2.86 17.60
CA THR A 264 10.71 2.30 17.12
C THR A 264 11.85 2.92 17.92
N CYS A 265 12.38 2.17 18.89
CA CYS A 265 13.60 2.54 19.59
C CYS A 265 14.76 1.77 18.95
N THR A 266 15.43 2.38 17.98
CA THR A 266 16.67 1.84 17.44
C THR A 266 17.83 2.40 18.24
N VAL A 267 18.32 1.63 19.22
CA VAL A 267 19.58 1.90 19.90
C VAL A 267 20.61 0.99 19.25
N LEU A 268 21.26 1.49 18.20
CA LEU A 268 22.25 0.70 17.47
C LEU A 268 23.33 0.21 18.47
N PRO A 269 23.52 -1.11 18.62
CA PRO A 269 24.63 -1.60 19.40
C PRO A 269 25.92 -1.15 18.73
N ARG A 270 26.91 -0.83 19.55
CA ARG A 270 28.25 -0.49 19.10
C ARG A 270 28.96 -1.76 18.62
N THR A 271 28.58 -2.27 17.46
CA THR A 271 29.40 -3.24 16.73
C THR A 271 30.50 -2.48 16.03
N ALA A 272 31.62 -2.29 16.73
CA ALA A 272 32.89 -2.16 16.05
C ALA A 272 33.06 -3.45 15.25
N HIS A 273 32.76 -3.41 13.94
CA HIS A 273 32.97 -4.52 13.04
C HIS A 273 34.48 -4.75 12.99
N ARG A 274 34.98 -5.58 13.91
CA ARG A 274 36.35 -6.07 13.91
C ARG A 274 36.41 -7.06 12.76
N SER A 275 36.73 -6.56 11.56
CA SER A 275 37.15 -7.43 10.47
C SER A 275 38.26 -8.35 11.01
N PRO A 276 38.17 -9.67 10.86
CA PRO A 276 39.27 -10.55 11.24
C PRO A 276 40.46 -10.21 10.34
N ARG A 277 41.49 -9.57 10.91
CA ARG A 277 42.78 -9.44 10.24
C ARG A 277 43.35 -10.84 10.07
N THR A 278 43.44 -11.30 8.83
CA THR A 278 44.41 -12.31 8.43
C THR A 278 45.83 -11.81 8.79
N PRO A 279 46.74 -12.69 9.25
CA PRO A 279 48.13 -12.31 9.48
C PRO A 279 48.85 -12.24 8.13
N TRP A 280 49.19 -11.04 7.69
CA TRP A 280 50.13 -10.84 6.57
C TRP A 280 51.43 -10.25 7.11
N HIS A 281 52.51 -11.01 6.97
CA HIS A 281 53.87 -10.49 6.92
C HIS A 281 54.03 -9.59 5.70
N GLY A 282 54.54 -8.37 5.87
CA GLY A 282 54.88 -7.51 4.72
C GLY A 282 55.19 -6.06 5.11
N GLN A 283 56.48 -5.78 5.26
CA GLN A 283 57.21 -4.52 5.03
C GLN A 283 56.44 -3.20 4.82
N CYS A 284 56.81 -2.20 5.63
CA CYS A 284 56.50 -0.78 5.47
C CYS A 284 57.23 -0.17 4.26
N VAL A 285 56.50 0.44 3.31
CA VAL A 285 56.91 1.65 2.56
C VAL A 285 55.65 2.35 2.04
N GLY A 286 55.59 3.68 2.17
CA GLY A 286 54.85 4.55 1.25
C GLY A 286 53.44 4.96 1.71
N GLY A 287 53.29 6.25 2.02
CA GLY A 287 52.02 6.86 2.36
C GLY A 287 51.10 7.04 1.15
N GLU A 288 49.85 6.63 1.32
CA GLU A 288 48.71 7.02 0.50
C GLU A 288 47.45 6.95 1.39
N PRO A 289 46.53 7.93 1.33
CA PRO A 289 45.37 7.96 2.22
C PRO A 289 44.37 6.86 1.83
N ALA A 290 44.08 5.97 2.79
CA ALA A 290 43.15 4.87 2.65
C ALA A 290 41.70 5.33 2.34
N PRO A 291 40.89 4.49 1.66
CA PRO A 291 39.57 4.86 1.17
C PRO A 291 38.55 5.03 2.30
N ARG A 292 37.72 6.07 2.17
CA ARG A 292 36.55 6.31 3.02
C ARG A 292 35.53 5.18 2.82
N ALA A 293 35.26 4.43 3.89
CA ALA A 293 34.09 3.58 3.97
C ALA A 293 32.83 4.44 4.04
N LEU A 294 31.97 4.29 3.03
CA LEU A 294 30.70 4.97 2.88
C LEU A 294 29.62 4.08 3.50
N VAL A 295 29.01 4.49 4.62
CA VAL A 295 27.76 3.88 5.12
C VAL A 295 26.62 4.74 4.60
N GLN A 296 25.92 4.21 3.61
CA GLN A 296 24.82 4.85 2.93
C GLN A 296 23.53 4.65 3.74
N PHE A 297 23.04 5.73 4.38
CA PHE A 297 21.63 5.78 4.76
C PHE A 297 20.84 6.15 3.53
N GLY A 298 20.02 5.22 3.03
CA GLY A 298 19.08 5.46 1.94
C GLY A 298 18.03 6.48 2.35
N ASN A 299 18.31 7.77 2.18
CA ASN A 299 17.27 8.77 1.99
C ASN A 299 16.82 8.64 0.54
N THR A 300 15.77 7.88 0.28
CA THR A 300 15.00 8.01 -0.95
C THR A 300 13.95 9.11 -0.74
N PRO A 301 14.17 10.35 -1.23
CA PRO A 301 13.09 11.31 -1.34
C PRO A 301 12.10 10.78 -2.37
N PHE A 302 10.89 10.44 -1.93
CA PHE A 302 9.78 10.13 -2.83
C PHE A 302 9.36 11.40 -3.58
N PRO A 303 9.35 11.42 -4.92
CA PRO A 303 8.67 12.45 -5.67
C PRO A 303 7.17 12.12 -5.72
N MET A 304 6.37 12.67 -4.79
CA MET A 304 4.91 12.73 -4.97
C MET A 304 4.57 13.78 -6.02
N LYS A 305 4.54 13.39 -7.29
CA LYS A 305 3.82 14.14 -8.32
C LYS A 305 2.33 13.81 -8.21
N TRP A 306 1.57 14.72 -7.62
CA TRP A 306 0.11 14.72 -7.75
C TRP A 306 -0.25 15.15 -9.18
N SER A 307 -0.60 14.21 -10.03
CA SER A 307 -1.31 14.48 -11.28
C SER A 307 -2.78 14.67 -10.94
N ARG A 308 -3.30 15.89 -11.11
CA ARG A 308 -4.76 16.12 -11.13
C ARG A 308 -5.28 15.64 -12.48
N SER A 309 -6.14 14.63 -12.47
CA SER A 309 -7.07 14.29 -13.55
C SER A 309 -8.48 14.45 -13.01
#